data_AF-A0A364KT28-F1
#
_entry.id   AF-A0A364KT28-F1
#
_cell.length_a   1.000
_cell.length_b   1.000
_cell.length_c   1.000
_cell.angle_alpha   90.00
_cell.angle_beta   90.00
_cell.angle_gamma   90.00
#
_symmetry.space_group_name_H-M   'P 1'
#
loop_
_entity.id
_entity.type
_entity.pdbx_description
1 polymer ?
#
loop_
_entity_poly.entity_id
_entity_poly.type
_entity_poly.pdbx_seq_one_letter_code
_entity_poly.pdbx_strand_id
1 'polypeptide(L)'
;MTEIPMSDAAAPAADVSSPPAPESSGLKKRRWRSPSQEPPRTGKKLKKNESESTAAPASAPDPAPTLAAAAAAAPAPAPAPAPSRLSGVHLRTKAELFELAAKREDEWKTRQIQLADDKHALEYYKKRVEETERAIAAAPAKIAELKKEMKRLKSAAFAAKK
;
A
#
# COMPACT_ATOMS: atom_id res chain seq x y z
N MET A 1 -41.47 11.84 50.86
CA MET A 1 -40.50 12.86 51.34
C MET A 1 -39.12 12.34 50.95
N THR A 2 -38.41 12.83 49.93
CA THR A 2 -38.58 14.02 49.09
C THR A 2 -37.94 13.67 47.74
N GLU A 3 -38.73 13.78 46.67
CA GLU A 3 -38.28 13.63 45.29
C GLU A 3 -37.59 14.94 44.86
N ILE A 4 -36.47 14.86 44.16
CA ILE A 4 -35.88 15.99 43.44
C ILE A 4 -35.81 15.60 41.95
N PRO A 5 -36.72 16.13 41.11
CA PRO A 5 -36.56 16.13 39.67
C PRO A 5 -35.69 17.35 39.27
N MET A 6 -34.60 17.11 38.55
CA MET A 6 -33.88 18.16 37.82
C MET A 6 -33.71 17.66 36.38
N SER A 7 -34.64 18.05 35.52
CA SER A 7 -34.62 19.29 34.74
C SER A 7 -33.86 19.08 33.44
N ASP A 8 -34.64 18.66 32.47
CA ASP A 8 -34.53 19.06 31.06
C ASP A 8 -34.09 20.53 30.96
N ALA A 9 -32.94 20.76 30.34
CA ALA A 9 -32.52 22.08 29.91
C ALA A 9 -31.90 21.96 28.52
N ALA A 10 -32.80 22.13 27.56
CA ALA A 10 -32.62 22.49 26.17
C ALA A 10 -31.24 23.07 25.79
N ALA A 11 -30.69 22.51 24.71
CA ALA A 11 -29.66 23.13 23.89
C ALA A 11 -30.13 24.49 23.31
N PRO A 12 -29.18 25.39 23.06
CA PRO A 12 -29.11 26.03 21.75
C PRO A 12 -27.70 25.82 21.15
N ALA A 13 -27.62 25.16 20.01
CA ALA A 13 -27.55 25.80 18.69
C ALA A 13 -26.15 26.33 18.36
N ALA A 14 -25.47 25.54 17.52
CA ALA A 14 -24.60 25.97 16.42
C ALA A 14 -23.67 27.17 16.68
N ASP A 15 -22.42 26.86 17.03
CA ASP A 15 -21.28 27.59 16.45
C ASP A 15 -20.53 26.62 15.53
N VAL A 16 -21.14 26.39 14.36
CA VAL A 16 -20.44 25.81 13.22
C VAL A 16 -19.50 26.90 12.74
N SER A 17 -18.31 26.91 13.31
CA SER A 17 -17.15 27.58 12.75
C SER A 17 -16.95 27.03 11.34
N SER A 18 -17.57 27.70 10.38
CA SER A 18 -17.41 27.41 8.97
C SER A 18 -15.95 27.63 8.63
N PRO A 19 -15.23 26.61 8.13
CA PRO A 19 -13.91 26.86 7.57
C PRO A 19 -14.07 27.91 6.46
N PRO A 20 -13.17 28.91 6.38
CA PRO A 20 -13.22 29.89 5.30
C PRO A 20 -13.22 29.14 3.98
N ALA A 21 -14.14 29.53 3.10
CA ALA A 21 -14.19 29.01 1.74
C ALA A 21 -12.78 29.10 1.13
N PRO A 22 -12.26 28.04 0.50
CA PRO A 22 -11.03 28.17 -0.25
C PRO A 22 -11.27 29.23 -1.31
N GLU A 23 -10.60 30.36 -1.15
CA GLU A 23 -10.59 31.43 -2.15
C GLU A 23 -10.32 30.77 -3.49
N SER A 24 -11.24 31.00 -4.43
CA SER A 24 -11.16 30.55 -5.80
C SER A 24 -10.03 31.31 -6.50
N SER A 25 -8.78 30.99 -6.13
CA SER A 25 -7.59 31.39 -6.85
C SER A 25 -7.74 30.85 -8.26
N GLY A 26 -7.86 31.78 -9.20
CA GLY A 26 -8.28 31.57 -10.58
C GLY A 26 -7.91 30.20 -11.13
N LEU A 27 -8.94 29.41 -11.41
CA LEU A 27 -8.88 28.29 -12.34
C LEU A 27 -8.48 28.87 -13.71
N LYS A 28 -7.18 29.08 -13.91
CA LYS A 28 -6.58 29.13 -15.23
C LYS A 28 -7.14 27.91 -15.93
N LYS A 29 -7.91 28.14 -17.00
CA LYS A 29 -8.39 27.13 -17.94
C LYS A 29 -7.20 26.31 -18.42
N ARG A 30 -6.76 25.34 -17.62
CA ARG A 30 -5.88 24.27 -18.05
C ARG A 30 -6.76 23.46 -18.97
N ARG A 31 -6.66 23.83 -20.24
CA ARG A 31 -7.16 23.10 -21.38
C ARG A 31 -6.73 21.66 -21.16
N TRP A 32 -7.65 20.82 -20.70
CA TRP A 32 -7.46 19.39 -20.64
C TRP A 32 -7.26 18.95 -22.09
N ARG A 33 -5.99 18.90 -22.51
CA ARG A 33 -5.60 18.07 -23.64
C ARG A 33 -5.95 16.67 -23.19
N SER A 34 -7.02 16.12 -23.74
CA SER A 34 -7.22 14.68 -23.77
C SER A 34 -5.92 14.04 -24.23
N PRO A 35 -5.30 13.12 -23.46
CA PRO A 35 -4.30 12.22 -23.99
C PRO A 35 -5.06 11.23 -24.89
N SER A 36 -5.41 11.70 -26.09
CA SER A 36 -5.76 10.84 -27.21
C SER A 36 -4.44 10.24 -27.72
N GLN A 37 -3.94 9.25 -27.00
CA GLN A 37 -3.10 8.22 -27.57
C GLN A 37 -3.65 6.88 -27.12
N GLU A 38 -4.69 6.43 -27.82
CA GLU A 38 -4.90 5.01 -28.01
C GLU A 38 -3.67 4.46 -28.76
N PRO A 39 -2.90 3.52 -28.20
CA PRO A 39 -2.02 2.71 -29.01
C PRO A 39 -2.88 1.78 -29.89
N PRO A 40 -2.46 1.49 -31.13
CA PRO A 40 -3.19 0.57 -31.99
C PRO A 40 -3.30 -0.80 -31.32
N ARG A 41 -4.54 -1.25 -31.15
CA ARG A 41 -4.88 -2.63 -30.80
C ARG A 41 -4.42 -3.55 -31.93
N THR A 42 -3.17 -3.99 -31.89
CA THR A 42 -2.76 -5.18 -32.63
C THR A 42 -3.33 -6.38 -31.89
N GLY A 43 -4.41 -6.94 -32.42
CA GLY A 43 -4.97 -8.21 -31.97
C GLY A 43 -3.94 -9.32 -32.10
N LYS A 44 -3.24 -9.62 -31.01
CA LYS A 44 -2.54 -10.89 -30.85
C LYS A 44 -3.47 -11.84 -30.11
N LYS A 45 -3.99 -12.81 -30.85
CA LYS A 45 -4.62 -14.02 -30.32
C LYS A 45 -3.60 -14.74 -29.43
N LEU A 46 -3.69 -14.53 -28.11
CA LEU A 46 -2.99 -15.38 -27.15
C LEU A 46 -3.77 -16.69 -27.05
N LYS A 47 -3.20 -17.72 -27.69
CA LYS A 47 -3.56 -19.12 -27.50
C LYS A 47 -3.55 -19.42 -26.00
N LYS A 48 -4.66 -20.02 -25.57
CA LYS A 48 -4.81 -20.72 -24.29
C LYS A 48 -3.76 -21.83 -24.24
N ASN A 49 -2.75 -21.65 -23.38
CA ASN A 49 -1.89 -22.74 -22.96
C ASN A 49 -2.23 -23.00 -21.49
N GLU A 50 -3.08 -24.00 -21.26
CA GLU A 50 -3.12 -24.71 -19.99
C GLU A 50 -1.73 -25.28 -19.74
N SER A 51 -1.17 -25.01 -18.58
CA SER A 51 -0.01 -25.71 -18.07
C SER A 51 -0.34 -26.12 -16.65
N GLU A 52 -0.79 -27.37 -16.52
CA GLU A 52 -0.73 -28.12 -15.28
C GLU A 52 0.70 -28.05 -14.74
N SER A 53 0.88 -27.38 -13.61
CA SER A 53 2.13 -27.44 -12.86
C SER A 53 1.94 -28.43 -11.72
N THR A 54 2.17 -29.70 -12.04
CA THR A 54 2.34 -30.79 -11.08
C THR A 54 3.51 -30.46 -10.16
N ALA A 55 3.22 -30.24 -8.87
CA ALA A 55 4.22 -30.06 -7.84
C ALA A 55 4.93 -31.39 -7.56
N ALA A 56 6.21 -31.50 -7.93
CA ALA A 56 7.09 -32.57 -7.51
C ALA A 56 7.75 -32.23 -6.16
N PRO A 57 8.04 -33.23 -5.29
CA PRO A 57 8.44 -33.01 -3.91
C PRO A 57 9.89 -32.53 -3.76
N ALA A 58 10.13 -31.87 -2.62
CA ALA A 58 11.37 -31.25 -2.19
C ALA A 58 12.59 -32.21 -2.24
N SER A 59 13.63 -31.78 -2.95
CA SER A 59 14.96 -32.41 -2.90
C SER A 59 15.78 -31.85 -1.73
N ALA A 60 16.53 -32.75 -1.10
CA ALA A 60 17.33 -32.59 0.11
C ALA A 60 18.48 -31.55 0.00
N PRO A 61 19.01 -31.06 1.14
CA PRO A 61 20.12 -30.11 1.15
C PRO A 61 21.44 -30.72 0.65
N ASP A 62 22.09 -29.98 -0.24
CA ASP A 62 23.38 -30.26 -0.88
C ASP A 62 24.54 -30.12 0.13
N PRO A 63 25.46 -31.11 0.27
CA PRO A 63 26.61 -30.99 1.15
C PRO A 63 27.63 -29.94 0.67
N ALA A 64 28.17 -29.20 1.64
CA ALA A 64 29.11 -28.10 1.47
C ALA A 64 30.35 -28.47 0.61
N PRO A 65 30.81 -27.58 -0.30
CA PRO A 65 32.04 -27.79 -1.04
C PRO A 65 33.26 -27.63 -0.12
N THR A 66 34.02 -28.70 0.01
CA THR A 66 35.35 -28.73 0.63
C THR A 66 36.32 -27.94 -0.25
N LEU A 67 36.74 -26.75 0.19
CA LEU A 67 37.77 -25.97 -0.49
C LEU A 67 39.15 -26.61 -0.25
N ALA A 68 39.63 -27.37 -1.24
CA ALA A 68 41.01 -27.79 -1.30
C ALA A 68 41.91 -26.57 -1.49
N ALA A 69 42.79 -26.31 -0.51
CA ALA A 69 43.76 -25.24 -0.55
C ALA A 69 44.82 -25.53 -1.62
N ALA A 70 44.68 -24.91 -2.79
CA ALA A 70 45.76 -24.78 -3.75
C ALA A 70 46.67 -23.61 -3.30
N ALA A 71 47.78 -23.94 -2.66
CA ALA A 71 48.85 -22.98 -2.37
C ALA A 71 49.55 -22.59 -3.68
N ALA A 72 48.98 -21.65 -4.42
CA ALA A 72 49.65 -20.98 -5.52
C ALA A 72 50.70 -20.03 -4.95
N ALA A 73 51.96 -20.18 -5.39
CA ALA A 73 53.05 -19.28 -5.04
C ALA A 73 52.66 -17.82 -5.32
N ALA A 74 52.72 -16.98 -4.28
CA ALA A 74 52.36 -15.58 -4.37
C ALA A 74 53.32 -14.84 -5.33
N PRO A 75 52.81 -14.13 -6.36
CA PRO A 75 53.66 -13.26 -7.16
C PRO A 75 54.23 -12.13 -6.30
N ALA A 76 55.48 -11.73 -6.57
CA ALA A 76 56.17 -10.67 -5.86
C ALA A 76 55.29 -9.40 -5.76
N PRO A 77 55.28 -8.70 -4.61
CA PRO A 77 54.43 -7.53 -4.42
C PRO A 77 54.79 -6.47 -5.46
N ALA A 78 53.79 -6.05 -6.24
CA ALA A 78 53.92 -4.95 -7.17
C ALA A 78 54.34 -3.67 -6.43
N PRO A 79 55.14 -2.77 -7.06
CA PRO A 79 55.55 -1.52 -6.45
C PRO A 79 54.32 -0.74 -5.99
N ALA A 80 54.38 -0.21 -4.77
CA ALA A 80 53.31 0.58 -4.19
C ALA A 80 52.97 1.73 -5.16
N PRO A 81 51.68 1.93 -5.52
CA PRO A 81 51.29 3.04 -6.35
C PRO A 81 51.76 4.33 -5.66
N ALA A 82 52.45 5.19 -6.42
CA ALA A 82 52.83 6.50 -5.96
C ALA A 82 51.60 7.21 -5.36
N PRO A 83 51.75 8.04 -4.32
CA PRO A 83 50.64 8.79 -3.76
C PRO A 83 50.09 9.70 -4.85
N SER A 84 49.04 9.23 -5.53
CA SER A 84 48.25 10.00 -6.47
C SER A 84 47.83 11.23 -5.70
N ARG A 85 48.40 12.38 -6.06
CA ARG A 85 47.95 13.67 -5.57
C ARG A 85 46.45 13.71 -5.80
N LEU A 86 45.70 13.59 -4.71
CA LEU A 86 44.24 13.62 -4.68
C LEU A 86 43.82 14.95 -5.28
N SER A 87 43.63 14.97 -6.59
CA SER A 87 43.17 16.11 -7.34
C SER A 87 41.73 16.37 -6.92
N GLY A 88 41.55 17.32 -5.99
CA GLY A 88 40.29 18.03 -5.76
C GLY A 88 39.08 17.28 -5.19
N VAL A 89 39.10 15.95 -5.03
CA VAL A 89 37.86 15.21 -4.67
C VAL A 89 37.81 14.73 -3.21
N HIS A 90 38.90 14.69 -2.43
CA HIS A 90 38.93 13.95 -1.14
C HIS A 90 39.58 14.71 0.04
N LEU A 91 39.29 16.00 0.19
CA LEU A 91 39.49 16.71 1.45
C LEU A 91 38.18 17.37 1.85
N ARG A 92 37.11 16.57 2.00
CA ARG A 92 35.94 17.06 2.74
C ARG A 92 36.44 17.45 4.12
N THR A 93 36.19 18.70 4.49
CA THR A 93 36.57 19.18 5.80
C THR A 93 35.86 18.32 6.86
N LYS A 94 36.46 18.20 8.04
CA LYS A 94 35.83 17.49 9.17
C LYS A 94 34.42 18.03 9.44
N ALA A 95 34.20 19.33 9.22
CA ALA A 95 32.89 19.97 9.29
C ALA A 95 31.89 19.41 8.27
N GLU A 96 32.26 19.28 7.00
CA GLU A 96 31.39 18.70 5.96
C GLU A 96 31.01 17.25 6.25
N LEU A 97 31.90 16.46 6.86
CA LEU A 97 31.57 15.10 7.27
C LEU A 97 30.53 15.07 8.40
N PHE A 98 30.61 16.00 9.35
CA PHE A 98 29.60 16.12 10.40
C PHE A 98 28.25 16.60 9.86
N GLU A 99 28.23 17.58 8.97
CA GLU A 99 26.99 18.04 8.33
C GLU A 99 26.32 16.93 7.53
N LEU A 100 27.11 16.15 6.77
CA LEU A 100 26.59 15.04 5.99
C LEU A 100 26.09 13.89 6.88
N ALA A 101 26.74 13.65 8.03
CA ALA A 101 26.28 12.68 9.02
C ALA A 101 24.95 13.12 9.65
N ALA A 102 24.82 14.40 10.05
CA ALA A 102 23.58 14.95 10.60
C ALA A 102 22.43 14.86 9.59
N LYS A 103 22.67 15.28 8.34
CA LYS A 103 21.66 15.17 7.27
C LYS A 103 21.22 13.73 7.04
N ARG A 104 22.16 12.77 7.05
CA ARG A 104 21.84 11.35 6.89
C ARG A 104 21.00 10.81 8.05
N GLU A 105 21.23 11.31 9.27
CA GLU A 105 20.43 10.95 10.43
C GLU A 105 18.99 11.50 10.32
N ASP A 106 18.83 12.75 9.90
CA ASP A 106 17.51 13.35 9.67
C ASP A 106 16.74 12.61 8.57
N GLU A 107 17.39 12.32 7.44
CA GLU A 107 16.79 11.52 6.37
C GLU A 107 16.37 10.13 6.86
N TRP A 108 17.18 9.50 7.70
CA TRP A 108 16.84 8.21 8.31
C TRP A 108 15.61 8.32 9.22
N LYS A 109 15.52 9.36 10.06
CA LYS A 109 14.36 9.61 10.92
C LYS A 109 13.09 9.85 10.11
N THR A 110 13.15 10.67 9.05
CA THR A 110 12.02 10.89 8.15
C THR A 110 11.56 9.58 7.51
N ARG A 111 12.49 8.71 7.09
CA ARG A 111 12.13 7.39 6.54
C ARG A 111 11.46 6.49 7.59
N GLN A 112 11.87 6.54 8.85
CA GLN A 112 11.21 5.76 9.91
C GLN A 112 9.76 6.22 10.11
N ILE A 113 9.50 7.53 10.11
CA ILE A 113 8.14 8.08 10.19
C ILE A 113 7.32 7.61 8.99
N GLN A 114 7.85 7.74 7.77
CA GLN A 114 7.14 7.29 6.57
C GLN A 114 6.82 5.79 6.62
N LEU A 115 7.75 4.95 7.08
CA LEU A 115 7.52 3.51 7.23
C LEU A 115 6.42 3.20 8.25
N ALA A 116 6.31 3.98 9.32
CA ALA A 116 5.24 3.84 10.30
C ALA A 116 3.88 4.21 9.69
N ASP A 117 3.82 5.31 8.92
CA ASP A 117 2.60 5.75 8.23
C ASP A 117 2.16 4.73 7.17
N ASP A 118 3.10 4.24 6.36
CA ASP A 118 2.84 3.21 5.35
C ASP A 118 2.33 1.91 5.99
N LYS A 119 2.89 1.53 7.15
CA LYS A 119 2.42 0.37 7.92
C LYS A 119 0.97 0.57 8.40
N HIS A 120 0.65 1.75 8.91
CA HIS A 120 -0.73 2.08 9.31
C HIS A 120 -1.68 2.05 8.11
N ALA A 121 -1.26 2.59 6.97
CA ALA A 121 -2.05 2.55 5.73
C ALA A 121 -2.31 1.11 5.27
N LEU A 122 -1.30 0.23 5.32
CA LEU A 122 -1.44 -1.19 4.97
C LEU A 122 -2.44 -1.91 5.87
N GLU A 123 -2.36 -1.71 7.19
CA GLU A 123 -3.32 -2.30 8.14
C GLU A 123 -4.75 -1.79 7.90
N TYR A 124 -4.91 -0.50 7.56
CA TYR A 124 -6.20 0.07 7.18
C TYR A 124 -6.79 -0.63 5.94
N TYR A 125 -5.99 -0.77 4.87
CA TYR A 125 -6.45 -1.42 3.65
C TYR A 125 -6.77 -2.91 3.88
N LYS A 126 -5.94 -3.61 4.66
CA LYS A 126 -6.19 -5.01 5.02
C LYS A 126 -7.54 -5.17 5.72
N LYS A 127 -7.83 -4.35 6.74
CA LYS A 127 -9.11 -4.37 7.44
C LYS A 127 -10.29 -4.12 6.50
N ARG A 128 -10.14 -3.18 5.56
CA ARG A 128 -11.18 -2.85 4.58
C ARG A 128 -11.42 -4.00 3.60
N VAL A 129 -10.36 -4.71 3.18
CA VAL A 129 -10.48 -5.93 2.37
C VAL A 129 -11.23 -7.01 3.15
N GLU A 130 -10.84 -7.31 4.39
CA GLU A 130 -11.53 -8.30 5.23
C GLU A 130 -13.02 -7.98 5.43
N GLU A 131 -13.36 -6.70 5.61
CA GLU A 131 -14.75 -6.24 5.70
C GLU A 131 -15.53 -6.49 4.41
N THR A 132 -14.93 -6.18 3.25
CA THR A 132 -15.57 -6.46 1.95
C THR A 132 -15.73 -7.95 1.69
N GLU A 133 -14.75 -8.77 2.07
CA GLU A 133 -14.84 -10.23 1.95
C GLU A 133 -15.96 -10.79 2.82
N ARG A 134 -16.13 -10.29 4.05
CA ARG A 134 -17.27 -10.65 4.91
C ARG A 134 -18.61 -10.22 4.29
N ALA A 135 -18.67 -9.03 3.70
CA ALA A 135 -19.90 -8.55 3.05
C ALA A 135 -20.27 -9.41 1.84
N ILE A 136 -19.28 -9.80 1.03
CA ILE A 136 -19.47 -10.71 -0.11
C ILE A 136 -19.91 -12.09 0.39
N ALA A 137 -19.28 -12.62 1.43
CA ALA A 137 -19.64 -13.91 2.04
C ALA A 137 -21.06 -13.91 2.63
N ALA A 138 -21.55 -12.77 3.13
CA ALA A 138 -22.91 -12.62 3.65
C ALA A 138 -23.98 -12.42 2.56
N ALA A 139 -23.61 -12.02 1.34
CA ALA A 139 -24.55 -11.71 0.27
C ALA A 139 -25.44 -12.91 -0.14
N PRO A 140 -24.94 -14.16 -0.28
CA PRO A 140 -25.77 -15.31 -0.61
C PRO A 140 -26.90 -15.59 0.40
N ALA A 141 -26.63 -15.38 1.69
CA ALA A 141 -27.64 -15.56 2.73
C ALA A 141 -28.78 -14.54 2.60
N LYS A 142 -28.43 -13.26 2.38
CA LYS A 142 -29.41 -12.20 2.11
C LYS A 142 -30.24 -12.48 0.85
N ILE A 143 -29.58 -12.95 -0.22
CA ILE A 143 -30.27 -13.35 -1.46
C ILE A 143 -31.24 -14.52 -1.20
N ALA A 144 -30.84 -15.50 -0.39
CA ALA A 144 -31.69 -16.64 -0.05
C ALA A 144 -32.92 -16.22 0.77
N GLU A 145 -32.76 -15.27 1.70
CA GLU A 145 -33.86 -14.69 2.48
C GLU A 145 -34.84 -13.93 1.58
N LEU A 146 -34.35 -13.02 0.74
CA LEU A 146 -35.19 -12.28 -0.21
C LEU A 146 -35.95 -13.21 -1.16
N LYS A 147 -35.32 -14.32 -1.60
CA LYS A 147 -36.01 -15.34 -2.40
C LYS A 147 -37.14 -16.02 -1.63
N LYS A 148 -36.96 -16.31 -0.34
CA LYS A 148 -38.02 -16.88 0.52
C LYS A 148 -39.18 -15.90 0.68
N GLU A 149 -38.89 -14.63 0.93
CA GLU A 149 -39.91 -13.58 1.03
C GLU A 149 -40.68 -13.39 -0.27
N MET A 150 -39.98 -13.32 -1.41
CA MET A 150 -40.63 -13.24 -2.72
C MET A 150 -41.57 -14.42 -2.97
N LYS A 151 -41.17 -15.63 -2.55
CA LYS A 151 -42.03 -16.82 -2.65
C LYS A 151 -43.28 -16.70 -1.77
N ARG A 152 -43.13 -16.21 -0.53
CA ARG A 152 -44.26 -15.97 0.39
C ARG A 152 -45.25 -14.94 -0.16
N LEU A 153 -44.75 -13.82 -0.68
CA LEU A 153 -45.57 -12.78 -1.27
C LEU A 153 -46.32 -13.29 -2.50
N LYS A 154 -45.67 -14.06 -3.37
CA LYS A 154 -46.33 -14.68 -4.53
C LYS A 154 -47.46 -15.63 -4.12
N SER A 155 -47.26 -16.44 -3.08
CA SER A 155 -48.33 -17.32 -2.58
C SER A 155 -49.49 -16.55 -1.97
N ALA A 156 -49.21 -15.49 -1.19
CA ALA A 156 -50.25 -14.65 -0.59
C ALA A 156 -51.09 -13.93 -1.66
N ALA A 157 -50.43 -13.39 -2.69
CA ALA A 157 -51.11 -12.74 -3.81
C ALA A 157 -52.00 -13.72 -4.61
N PHE A 158 -51.61 -14.99 -4.72
CA PHE A 158 -52.45 -16.00 -5.37
C PHE A 158 -53.66 -16.39 -4.51
N ALA A 159 -53.47 -16.48 -3.19
CA ALA A 159 -54.57 -16.77 -2.26
C ALA A 159 -55.63 -15.65 -2.24
N ALA A 160 -55.21 -14.38 -2.30
CA ALA A 160 -56.12 -13.23 -2.30
C ALA A 160 -56.97 -13.07 -3.57
N LYS A 161 -56.66 -13.81 -4.65
CA LYS A 161 -57.44 -13.78 -5.91
C LYS A 161 -58.56 -14.82 -5.96
N LYS A 162 -58.64 -15.72 -4.99
CA LYS A 162 -59.71 -16.72 -4.87
C LYS A 162 -60.76 -16.21 -3.89
#